data_AF-A0A6P7GT23-F1
#
_entry.id   AF-A0A6P7GT23-F1
#
_cell.length_a   1.000
_cell.length_b   1.000
_cell.length_c   1.000
_cell.angle_alpha   90.00
_cell.angle_beta   90.00
_cell.angle_gamma   90.00
#
_symmetry.space_group_name_H-M   'P 1'
#
loop_
_entity.id
_entity.type
_entity.pdbx_description
1 polymer ?
#
loop_
_entity_poly.entity_id
_entity_poly.type
_entity_poly.pdbx_seq_one_letter_code
_entity_poly.pdbx_strand_id
1 'polypeptide(L)'
;MHFNPFFREEHLIEKKDIRKSWMNDNILQLMEERRKSKNDKIMYNTIQRQIRTEIRKSKENWLKSQCEEIESLEQKHNTFYMHKKVKQAAGLQKSNTASKLRDQQGNIITDRNQEICIWTKYIQELFDDTRSEQPPSYICDDQLPITSGEV
;
A
#
# COMPACT_ATOMS: atom_id res chain seq x y z
N MET A 1 10.83 -27.83 21.73
CA MET A 1 10.06 -26.88 20.91
C MET A 1 11.04 -26.19 19.99
N HIS A 2 11.08 -26.58 18.71
CA HIS A 2 12.04 -26.02 17.74
C HIS A 2 11.41 -24.78 17.11
N PHE A 3 11.91 -23.60 17.49
CA PHE A 3 11.64 -22.36 16.77
C PHE A 3 12.23 -22.48 15.37
N ASN A 4 11.38 -22.43 14.36
CA ASN A 4 11.77 -22.48 12.96
C ASN A 4 12.41 -21.13 12.57
N PRO A 5 13.72 -21.05 12.27
CA PRO A 5 14.44 -19.79 12.08
C PRO A 5 14.28 -19.22 10.66
N PHE A 6 13.26 -19.65 9.90
CA PHE A 6 13.07 -19.30 8.50
C PHE A 6 12.26 -18.00 8.30
N PHE A 7 12.47 -16.99 9.14
CA PHE A 7 12.01 -15.62 8.84
C PHE A 7 13.21 -14.83 8.35
N ARG A 8 13.52 -15.01 7.06
CA ARG A 8 14.56 -14.31 6.32
C ARG A 8 14.30 -12.80 6.37
N GLU A 9 15.17 -12.05 7.03
CA GLU A 9 15.19 -10.59 7.13
C GLU A 9 15.53 -9.88 5.78
N GLU A 10 15.22 -10.47 4.62
CA GLU A 10 15.60 -9.93 3.31
C GLU A 10 14.61 -8.92 2.72
N HIS A 11 13.50 -8.63 3.41
CA HIS A 11 12.64 -7.51 3.05
C HIS A 11 12.97 -6.27 3.89
N LEU A 12 14.24 -5.87 3.87
CA LEU A 12 14.60 -4.47 4.12
C LEU A 12 13.96 -3.67 2.99
N ILE A 13 12.74 -3.20 3.23
CA ILE A 13 12.04 -2.22 2.39
C ILE A 13 13.06 -1.14 2.07
N GLU A 14 13.55 -1.09 0.82
CA GLU A 14 14.39 0.01 0.37
C GLU A 14 13.71 1.29 0.84
N LYS A 15 14.42 2.11 1.61
CA LYS A 15 13.88 3.37 2.12
C LYS A 15 13.45 4.17 0.90
N LYS A 16 12.15 4.13 0.61
CA LYS A 16 11.58 4.75 -0.57
C LYS A 16 11.93 6.21 -0.46
N ASP A 17 12.78 6.67 -1.37
CA ASP A 17 13.33 8.00 -1.30
C ASP A 17 12.16 8.99 -1.29
N ILE A 18 11.97 9.67 -0.16
CA ILE A 18 10.85 10.60 0.07
C ILE A 18 11.07 11.89 -0.74
N ARG A 19 12.09 11.93 -1.60
CA ARG A 19 12.27 12.98 -2.59
C ARG A 19 11.00 13.11 -3.42
N LYS A 20 10.54 14.36 -3.53
CA LYS A 20 9.39 14.70 -4.38
C LYS A 20 9.76 14.31 -5.81
N SER A 21 8.86 13.62 -6.51
CA SER A 21 9.15 13.04 -7.84
C SER A 21 9.51 14.07 -8.92
N TRP A 22 9.27 15.35 -8.69
CA TRP A 22 9.65 16.47 -9.58
C TRP A 22 10.99 17.13 -9.21
N MET A 23 11.67 16.67 -8.15
CA MET A 23 12.87 17.32 -7.63
C MET A 23 14.11 16.89 -8.41
N ASN A 24 14.75 17.85 -9.07
CA ASN A 24 15.96 17.64 -9.87
C ASN A 24 17.24 18.00 -9.09
N ASP A 25 18.36 17.35 -9.43
CA ASP A 25 19.66 17.59 -8.80
C ASP A 25 20.14 19.05 -8.93
N ASN A 26 19.78 19.73 -10.03
CA ASN A 26 20.03 21.15 -10.23
C ASN A 26 19.39 22.03 -9.12
N ILE A 27 18.15 21.72 -8.72
CA ILE A 27 17.46 22.45 -7.64
C ILE A 27 18.19 22.21 -6.32
N LEU A 28 18.66 20.99 -6.07
CA LEU A 28 19.41 20.65 -4.85
C LEU A 28 20.74 21.40 -4.80
N GLN A 29 21.45 21.48 -5.92
CA GLN A 29 22.68 22.25 -6.02
C GLN A 29 22.44 23.75 -5.78
N LEU A 30 21.42 24.35 -6.42
CA LEU A 30 21.06 25.75 -6.19
C LEU A 30 20.65 26.01 -4.74
N MET A 31 19.98 25.06 -4.07
CA MET A 31 19.66 25.16 -2.64
C MET A 31 20.92 25.18 -1.78
N GLU A 32 21.95 24.40 -2.13
CA GLU A 32 23.23 24.39 -1.44
C GLU A 32 24.02 25.69 -1.67
N GLU A 33 24.04 26.19 -2.89
CA GLU A 33 24.66 27.49 -3.24
C GLU A 33 23.97 28.64 -2.48
N ARG A 34 22.64 28.60 -2.34
CA ARG A 34 21.89 29.57 -1.51
C ARG A 34 22.29 29.51 -0.04
N ARG A 35 22.59 28.32 0.50
CA ARG A 35 23.06 28.18 1.91
C ARG A 35 24.41 28.87 2.10
N LYS A 36 25.31 28.72 1.13
CA LYS A 36 26.66 29.33 1.16
C LYS A 36 26.64 30.85 1.02
N SER A 37 25.68 31.39 0.26
CA SER A 37 25.55 32.83 -0.03
C SER A 37 24.72 33.61 0.99
N LYS A 38 24.53 33.09 2.22
CA LYS A 38 23.69 33.72 3.27
C LYS A 38 24.11 35.16 3.62
N ASN A 39 25.39 35.48 3.51
CA ASN A 39 25.93 36.80 3.85
C ASN A 39 25.80 37.82 2.71
N ASP A 40 25.63 37.37 1.46
CA ASP A 40 25.43 38.24 0.30
C ASP A 40 23.96 38.26 -0.09
N LYS A 41 23.28 39.36 0.25
CA LYS A 41 21.84 39.53 0.02
C LYS A 41 21.46 39.58 -1.46
N ILE A 42 22.35 40.07 -2.34
CA ILE A 42 22.06 40.19 -3.79
C ILE A 42 22.15 38.81 -4.43
N MET A 43 23.24 38.08 -4.17
CA MET A 43 23.41 36.71 -4.65
C MET A 43 22.34 35.77 -4.11
N TYR A 44 22.03 35.87 -2.81
CA TYR A 44 20.98 35.08 -2.19
C TYR A 44 19.61 35.26 -2.87
N ASN A 45 19.21 36.50 -3.13
CA ASN A 45 17.94 36.79 -3.80
C ASN A 45 17.92 36.30 -5.25
N THR A 46 19.06 36.39 -5.94
CA THR A 46 19.23 35.93 -7.32
C THR A 46 19.08 34.41 -7.40
N ILE A 47 19.78 33.68 -6.54
CA ILE A 47 19.70 32.22 -6.46
C ILE A 47 18.29 31.79 -6.03
N GLN A 48 17.66 32.50 -5.09
CA GLN A 48 16.28 32.20 -4.70
C GLN A 48 15.29 32.37 -5.87
N ARG A 49 15.48 33.36 -6.74
CA ARG A 49 14.68 33.53 -7.95
C ARG A 49 14.92 32.38 -8.94
N GLN A 50 16.18 31.98 -9.13
CA GLN A 50 16.55 30.84 -9.99
C GLN A 50 15.93 29.53 -9.48
N ILE A 51 16.02 29.25 -8.17
CA ILE A 51 15.38 28.08 -7.54
C ILE A 51 13.88 28.06 -7.84
N ARG A 52 13.18 29.19 -7.68
CA ARG A 52 11.73 29.25 -7.96
C ARG A 52 11.42 28.96 -9.43
N THR A 53 12.23 29.48 -10.35
CA THR A 53 12.09 29.22 -11.79
C THR A 53 12.32 27.75 -12.11
N GLU A 54 13.41 27.16 -11.60
CA GLU A 54 13.72 25.75 -11.84
C GLU A 54 12.71 24.80 -11.21
N ILE A 55 12.15 25.14 -10.04
CA ILE A 55 11.03 24.39 -9.44
C ILE A 55 9.81 24.39 -10.37
N ARG A 56 9.46 25.54 -10.96
CA ARG A 56 8.31 25.63 -11.88
C ARG A 56 8.54 24.76 -13.11
N LYS A 57 9.70 24.91 -13.77
CA LYS A 57 10.07 24.09 -14.94
C LYS A 57 10.09 22.60 -14.62
N SER A 58 10.68 22.22 -13.49
CA SER A 58 10.80 20.81 -13.12
C SER A 58 9.42 20.19 -12.82
N LYS A 59 8.51 20.93 -12.18
CA LYS A 59 7.13 20.49 -11.99
C LYS A 59 6.37 20.37 -13.31
N GLU A 60 6.55 21.32 -14.22
CA GLU A 60 5.91 21.30 -15.54
C GLU A 60 6.41 20.11 -16.38
N ASN A 61 7.72 19.88 -16.43
CA ASN A 61 8.31 18.73 -17.09
C ASN A 61 7.83 17.41 -16.47
N TRP A 62 7.75 17.34 -15.14
CA TRP A 62 7.22 16.16 -14.46
C TRP A 62 5.77 15.89 -14.84
N LEU A 63 4.89 16.91 -14.82
CA LEU A 63 3.50 16.78 -15.25
C LEU A 63 3.40 16.34 -16.72
N LYS A 64 4.21 16.95 -17.59
CA LYS A 64 4.26 16.59 -19.01
C LYS A 64 4.62 15.11 -19.20
N SER A 65 5.65 14.63 -18.51
CA SER A 65 6.04 13.22 -18.54
C SER A 65 4.93 12.29 -18.02
N GLN A 66 4.16 12.71 -17.00
CA GLN A 66 3.00 11.95 -16.56
C GLN A 66 1.89 11.89 -17.62
N CYS A 67 1.64 12.98 -18.35
CA CYS A 67 0.69 13.00 -19.47
C CYS A 67 1.13 12.08 -20.61
N GLU A 68 2.40 12.18 -21.03
CA GLU A 68 2.97 11.31 -22.08
C GLU A 68 2.88 9.83 -21.73
N GLU A 69 3.09 9.47 -20.46
CA GLU A 69 2.92 8.09 -19.98
C GLU A 69 1.46 7.62 -20.06
N ILE A 70 0.50 8.48 -19.72
CA ILE A 70 -0.94 8.19 -19.82
C ILE A 70 -1.35 7.97 -21.29
N GLU A 71 -0.89 8.84 -22.19
CA GLU A 71 -1.13 8.73 -23.63
C GLU A 71 -0.53 7.43 -24.20
N SER A 72 0.68 7.04 -23.76
CA SER A 72 1.28 5.77 -24.15
C SER A 72 0.46 4.55 -23.66
N LEU A 73 -0.13 4.62 -22.47
CA LEU A 73 -0.99 3.57 -21.93
C LEU A 73 -2.31 3.46 -22.70
N GLU A 74 -2.87 4.59 -23.13
CA GLU A 74 -4.04 4.65 -23.99
C GLU A 74 -3.76 3.98 -25.35
N GLN A 75 -2.65 4.33 -26.00
CA GLN A 75 -2.22 3.72 -27.27
C GLN A 75 -2.02 2.21 -27.16
N LYS A 76 -1.61 1.71 -25.99
CA LYS A 76 -1.44 0.28 -25.70
C LYS A 76 -2.75 -0.41 -25.28
N HIS A 77 -3.89 0.30 -25.32
CA HIS A 77 -5.19 -0.15 -24.84
C HIS A 77 -5.18 -0.67 -23.38
N ASN A 78 -4.23 -0.19 -22.57
CA ASN A 78 -4.10 -0.62 -21.18
C ASN A 78 -4.93 0.26 -20.24
N THR A 79 -6.26 0.17 -20.40
CA THR A 79 -7.25 1.02 -19.74
C THR A 79 -7.16 0.96 -18.20
N PHE A 80 -6.89 -0.22 -17.62
CA PHE A 80 -6.77 -0.36 -16.17
C PHE A 80 -5.62 0.49 -15.60
N TYR A 81 -4.42 0.37 -16.18
CA TYR A 81 -3.25 1.12 -15.72
C TYR A 81 -3.37 2.60 -16.06
N MET A 82 -3.95 2.94 -17.22
CA MET A 82 -4.27 4.31 -17.61
C MET A 82 -5.15 5.00 -16.55
N HIS A 83 -6.30 4.40 -16.16
CA HIS A 83 -7.18 4.97 -15.14
C HIS A 83 -6.51 5.10 -13.79
N LYS A 84 -5.68 4.12 -13.40
CA LYS A 84 -4.89 4.19 -12.16
C LYS A 84 -3.91 5.37 -12.20
N LYS A 85 -3.22 5.57 -13.32
CA LYS A 85 -2.24 6.64 -13.52
C LYS A 85 -2.89 8.02 -13.54
N VAL A 86 -4.04 8.16 -14.20
CA VAL A 86 -4.85 9.40 -14.18
C VAL A 86 -5.25 9.78 -12.74
N LYS A 87 -5.73 8.83 -11.95
CA LYS A 87 -6.06 9.07 -10.53
C LYS A 87 -4.83 9.50 -9.71
N GLN A 88 -3.66 8.93 -10.00
CA GLN A 88 -2.39 9.30 -9.37
C GLN A 88 -1.97 10.73 -9.72
N ALA A 89 -1.95 11.06 -11.02
CA ALA A 89 -1.55 12.37 -11.51
C ALA A 89 -2.49 13.48 -11.02
N ALA A 90 -3.80 13.22 -10.96
CA ALA A 90 -4.80 14.16 -10.45
C ALA A 90 -4.81 14.28 -8.91
N GLY A 91 -4.03 13.48 -8.19
CA GLY A 91 -4.04 13.45 -6.72
C GLY A 91 -5.33 12.89 -6.11
N LEU A 92 -6.17 12.24 -6.92
CA LEU A 92 -7.45 11.62 -6.51
C LEU A 92 -7.25 10.22 -5.94
N GLN A 93 -6.01 9.75 -5.84
CA GLN A 93 -5.72 8.48 -5.21
C GLN A 93 -6.01 8.58 -3.72
N LYS A 94 -7.09 7.92 -3.30
CA LYS A 94 -7.39 7.74 -1.87
C LYS A 94 -6.19 7.05 -1.24
N SER A 95 -5.69 7.58 -0.12
CA SER A 95 -4.76 6.83 0.71
C SER A 95 -5.49 5.54 1.07
N ASN A 96 -4.92 4.40 0.69
CA ASN A 96 -5.42 3.13 1.17
C ASN A 96 -5.01 3.07 2.64
N THR A 97 -5.77 3.75 3.49
CA THR A 97 -5.67 3.61 4.93
C THR A 97 -6.13 2.19 5.15
N ALA A 98 -5.18 1.24 5.15
CA ALA A 98 -5.45 -0.13 5.54
C ALA A 98 -6.27 -0.02 6.83
N SER A 99 -7.45 -0.63 6.83
CA SER A 99 -8.33 -0.64 7.99
C SER A 99 -7.49 -1.04 9.18
N LYS A 100 -7.16 -0.08 10.05
CA LYS A 100 -6.27 -0.36 11.17
C LYS A 100 -6.98 -1.41 12.02
N LEU A 101 -6.29 -2.51 12.32
CA LEU A 101 -6.84 -3.57 13.12
C LEU A 101 -7.32 -2.96 14.44
N ARG A 102 -8.52 -3.37 14.89
CA ARG A 102 -9.10 -2.90 16.15
C ARG A 102 -9.21 -4.05 17.13
N ASP A 103 -8.98 -3.75 18.40
CA ASP A 103 -9.21 -4.72 19.46
C ASP A 103 -10.72 -4.86 19.73
N GLN A 104 -11.08 -5.78 20.63
CA GLN A 104 -12.46 -6.01 21.05
C GLN A 104 -13.09 -4.78 21.74
N GLN A 105 -12.27 -3.81 22.18
CA GLN A 105 -12.67 -2.56 22.82
C GLN A 105 -12.69 -1.38 21.82
N GLY A 106 -12.40 -1.60 20.54
CA GLY A 106 -12.41 -0.60 19.48
C GLY A 106 -11.13 0.23 19.33
N ASN A 107 -10.08 -0.04 20.11
CA ASN A 107 -8.79 0.66 20.03
C ASN A 107 -7.98 0.20 18.83
N ILE A 108 -7.23 1.14 18.26
CA ILE A 108 -6.37 0.90 17.11
C ILE A 108 -5.10 0.19 17.56
N ILE A 109 -4.87 -1.02 17.06
CA ILE A 109 -3.59 -1.70 17.24
C ILE A 109 -2.58 -1.12 16.26
N THR A 110 -1.42 -0.77 16.79
CA THR A 110 -0.29 -0.25 16.02
C THR A 110 0.95 -1.13 16.17
N ASP A 111 0.94 -2.04 17.15
CA ASP A 111 2.05 -2.96 17.44
C ASP A 111 1.84 -4.31 16.74
N ARG A 112 2.92 -4.85 16.16
CA ARG A 112 2.89 -6.08 15.37
C ARG A 112 2.59 -7.31 16.21
N ASN A 113 3.12 -7.37 17.43
CA ASN A 113 2.89 -8.53 18.31
C ASN A 113 1.42 -8.59 18.73
N GLN A 114 0.80 -7.45 18.95
CA GLN A 114 -0.63 -7.33 19.23
C GLN A 114 -1.48 -7.74 18.02
N GLU A 115 -1.09 -7.39 16.79
CA GLU A 115 -1.78 -7.85 15.58
C GLU A 115 -1.81 -9.38 15.49
N ILE A 116 -0.67 -10.03 15.70
CA ILE A 116 -0.55 -11.50 15.66
C ILE A 116 -1.44 -12.13 16.73
N CYS A 117 -1.43 -11.61 17.95
CA CYS A 117 -2.25 -12.11 19.05
C CYS A 117 -3.75 -12.08 18.71
N ILE A 118 -4.22 -10.97 18.16
CA ILE A 118 -5.64 -10.79 17.80
C ILE A 118 -6.04 -11.70 16.65
N TRP A 119 -5.23 -11.81 15.62
CA TRP A 119 -5.49 -12.75 14.52
C TRP A 119 -5.49 -14.20 15.00
N THR A 120 -4.58 -14.56 15.89
CA THR A 120 -4.52 -15.90 16.49
C THR A 120 -5.80 -16.19 17.27
N LYS A 121 -6.21 -15.28 18.15
CA LYS A 121 -7.45 -15.42 18.92
C LYS A 121 -8.68 -15.50 18.03
N TYR A 122 -8.78 -14.63 17.01
CA TYR A 122 -9.89 -14.63 16.06
C TYR A 122 -10.01 -15.96 15.30
N ILE A 123 -8.90 -16.50 14.81
CA ILE A 123 -8.90 -17.79 14.10
C ILE A 123 -9.26 -18.93 15.05
N GLN A 124 -8.75 -18.91 16.29
CA GLN A 124 -9.12 -19.89 17.31
C GLN A 124 -10.62 -19.88 17.59
N GLU A 125 -11.22 -18.71 17.82
CA GLU A 125 -12.66 -18.57 18.04
C GLU A 125 -13.49 -18.98 16.81
N LEU A 126 -13.03 -18.66 15.60
CA LEU A 126 -13.75 -18.96 14.36
C LEU A 126 -13.79 -20.45 14.03
N PHE A 127 -12.73 -21.19 14.39
CA PHE A 127 -12.57 -22.62 14.10
C PHE A 127 -12.63 -23.50 15.35
N ASP A 128 -13.14 -22.98 16.47
CA ASP A 128 -13.34 -23.77 17.67
C ASP A 128 -14.45 -24.80 17.42
N ASP A 129 -14.06 -26.08 17.36
CA ASP A 129 -14.98 -27.16 17.01
C ASP A 129 -15.72 -27.63 18.27
N THR A 130 -16.95 -27.17 18.43
CA THR A 130 -17.82 -27.56 19.55
C THR A 130 -18.63 -28.82 19.26
N ARG A 131 -18.42 -29.48 18.11
CA ARG A 131 -19.09 -30.75 17.80
C ARG A 131 -18.57 -31.83 18.74
N SER A 132 -19.45 -32.64 19.31
CA SER A 132 -19.01 -33.78 20.11
C SER A 132 -18.20 -34.75 19.24
N GLU A 133 -17.10 -35.27 19.76
CA GLU A 133 -16.31 -36.34 19.10
C GLU A 133 -17.14 -37.60 18.80
N GLN A 134 -18.33 -37.70 19.38
CA GLN A 134 -19.30 -38.73 19.05
C GLN A 134 -19.95 -38.38 17.71
N PRO A 135 -19.73 -39.20 16.65
CA PRO A 135 -20.56 -39.09 15.46
C PRO A 135 -22.02 -39.27 15.88
N PRO A 136 -22.96 -38.51 15.30
CA PRO A 136 -24.38 -38.75 15.57
C PRO A 136 -24.66 -40.23 15.32
N SER A 137 -25.27 -40.90 16.30
CA SER A 137 -25.69 -42.29 16.14
C SER A 137 -26.76 -42.32 15.06
N TYR A 138 -26.35 -42.58 13.81
CA TYR A 138 -27.29 -42.91 12.76
C TYR A 138 -27.93 -44.24 13.15
N ILE A 139 -29.15 -44.18 13.68
CA ILE A 139 -30.04 -45.33 13.59
C ILE A 139 -30.34 -45.43 12.10
N CYS A 140 -29.61 -46.31 11.42
CA CYS A 140 -29.89 -46.65 10.03
C CYS A 140 -31.14 -47.52 10.05
N ASP A 141 -32.32 -46.88 10.10
CA ASP A 141 -33.56 -47.55 9.74
C ASP A 141 -33.53 -47.76 8.23
N ASP A 142 -32.84 -48.83 7.79
CA ASP A 142 -32.73 -49.33 6.42
C ASP A 142 -34.06 -49.93 5.91
N GLN A 143 -35.18 -49.23 6.12
CA GLN A 143 -36.50 -49.64 5.61
C GLN A 143 -37.30 -48.41 5.16
N LEU A 144 -36.74 -47.62 4.24
CA LEU A 144 -37.59 -46.86 3.33
C LEU A 144 -37.85 -47.74 2.10
N PRO A 145 -39.11 -48.16 1.85
CA PRO A 145 -39.42 -49.00 0.70
C PRO A 145 -39.10 -48.23 -0.58
N ILE A 146 -38.35 -48.88 -1.48
CA ILE A 146 -38.12 -48.40 -2.84
C ILE A 146 -39.51 -48.19 -3.46
N THR A 147 -39.84 -46.93 -3.75
CA THR A 147 -41.13 -46.63 -4.39
C THR A 147 -41.06 -47.10 -5.84
N SER A 148 -42.13 -47.72 -6.32
CA SER A 148 -42.24 -48.41 -7.62
C SER A 148 -42.20 -47.47 -8.85
N GLY A 149 -41.54 -46.31 -8.75
CA GLY A 149 -41.40 -45.32 -9.82
C GLY A 149 -40.08 -45.39 -10.59
N GLU A 150 -39.19 -46.34 -10.29
CA GLU A 150 -37.87 -46.48 -10.94
C GLU A 150 -37.68 -47.85 -11.63
N VAL A 151 -38.76 -48.51 -12.06
CA VAL A 151 -38.70 -49.69 -12.96
C VAL A 151 -39.44 -49.41 -14.26
#